data_AF-A0A364NNF8-F1
#
_entry.id   AF-A0A364NNF8-F1
#
_cell.length_a   1.000
_cell.length_b   1.000
_cell.length_c   1.000
_cell.angle_alpha   90.00
_cell.angle_beta   90.00
_cell.angle_gamma   90.00
#
_symmetry.space_group_name_H-M   'P 1'
#
loop_
_entity.id
_entity.type
_entity.pdbx_description
1 polymer ?
#
loop_
_entity_poly.entity_id
_entity_poly.type
_entity_poly.pdbx_seq_one_letter_code
_entity_poly.pdbx_strand_id
1 'polypeptide(L)'
;MKLPVPPSNLPIISAEDAETAHALSDRHPKRLGYILLLLTFGVFGTWASLAPLEGAAHAPGIVTVENYRKTVQHYEGGRVNSLHVREGDWVDEGALLLTLDDTQFRAELDIIGGQLLASRASEARLRAERDKLDSITFPDDFDKTDARVEETLTNEQQLFTARQNSHQGEIDVLKQRINQYEEQIRGLEAISRSKQSLISSYQSELQDLNRLLANGFVDRHRLKIVERNISELQGEVAENRAMIAGIRVQQGETQLQILLVEKEYHTQIVNQISEVQTRIFDLRKRFEAILDRVERTHVFSPESGRVIGMKVNTIGSVVQPGIQIMDIVPDTVDLIIEAQISPVDIDRVFTGKLADIRFSSFKAATTPVIQAQVVHISADRLINEQTGAPYFLSRLELTETGYQMLKDHQLVLVPGMPAEVLINTGQRTLLQYLTQPITNTLARSFIED
;
A
#
# COMPACT_ATOMS: atom_id res chain seq x y z
N MET A 1 -96.89 4.75 68.64
CA MET A 1 -97.85 5.26 69.65
C MET A 1 -97.41 6.67 70.06
N LYS A 2 -98.28 7.47 70.71
CA LYS A 2 -98.21 8.94 70.83
C LYS A 2 -96.88 9.58 71.30
N LEU A 3 -96.57 10.74 70.69
CA LEU A 3 -95.78 11.89 71.18
C LEU A 3 -96.36 12.49 72.50
N PRO A 4 -95.60 13.26 73.33
CA PRO A 4 -95.46 14.72 73.14
C PRO A 4 -94.09 15.37 73.55
N VAL A 5 -94.03 16.70 73.45
CA VAL A 5 -92.90 17.69 73.44
C VAL A 5 -93.50 19.08 73.87
N PRO A 6 -92.82 20.22 74.21
CA PRO A 6 -91.40 20.60 74.50
C PRO A 6 -91.25 20.95 76.03
N PRO A 7 -90.76 22.10 76.61
CA PRO A 7 -89.93 23.26 76.15
C PRO A 7 -88.87 23.92 77.12
N SER A 8 -88.07 24.83 76.55
CA SER A 8 -87.48 26.09 77.10
C SER A 8 -86.46 26.12 78.26
N ASN A 9 -85.23 26.60 77.99
CA ASN A 9 -84.74 27.94 78.41
C ASN A 9 -83.34 28.29 77.87
N LEU A 10 -83.00 29.60 77.85
CA LEU A 10 -81.69 30.19 77.50
C LEU A 10 -80.95 30.68 78.76
N PRO A 11 -79.66 31.08 78.65
CA PRO A 11 -79.39 32.52 78.65
C PRO A 11 -78.28 32.98 77.67
N ILE A 12 -78.13 34.31 77.57
CA ILE A 12 -77.09 35.03 76.82
C ILE A 12 -76.14 35.69 77.85
N ILE A 13 -74.85 35.82 77.53
CA ILE A 13 -73.88 36.61 78.31
C ILE A 13 -73.27 37.69 77.40
N SER A 14 -73.13 38.90 77.91
CA SER A 14 -72.51 40.06 77.23
C SER A 14 -71.07 40.27 77.70
N ALA A 15 -70.29 41.02 76.93
CA ALA A 15 -68.91 41.37 77.26
C ALA A 15 -68.81 42.38 78.41
N GLU A 16 -67.77 42.23 79.24
CA GLU A 16 -66.84 43.28 79.71
C GLU A 16 -65.79 42.65 80.64
N ASP A 17 -64.52 42.52 80.22
CA ASP A 17 -63.42 42.22 81.16
C ASP A 17 -62.00 42.50 80.59
N ALA A 18 -61.12 42.95 81.48
CA ALA A 18 -59.65 43.04 81.40
C ALA A 18 -58.92 43.64 80.16
N GLU A 19 -58.48 44.90 80.28
CA GLU A 19 -57.17 45.30 79.72
C GLU A 19 -56.02 44.59 80.47
N THR A 20 -54.98 44.09 79.79
CA THR A 20 -53.56 44.26 80.22
C THR A 20 -52.51 43.69 79.25
N ALA A 21 -51.37 44.38 79.20
CA ALA A 21 -50.00 43.89 79.03
C ALA A 21 -49.68 42.75 78.00
N HIS A 22 -49.15 43.12 76.82
CA HIS A 22 -47.69 43.09 76.56
C HIS A 22 -47.36 43.26 75.06
N ALA A 23 -46.50 44.24 74.73
CA ALA A 23 -45.88 44.32 73.40
C ALA A 23 -44.73 43.30 73.29
N LEU A 24 -45.05 42.06 72.88
CA LEU A 24 -44.06 41.01 72.65
C LEU A 24 -43.07 41.40 71.54
N SER A 25 -41.78 41.49 71.88
CA SER A 25 -40.71 41.88 70.96
C SER A 25 -40.34 40.72 70.03
N ASP A 26 -41.16 40.55 68.98
CA ASP A 26 -41.10 39.52 67.94
C ASP A 26 -39.78 39.47 67.13
N ARG A 27 -38.84 40.38 67.40
CA ARG A 27 -37.49 40.39 66.83
C ARG A 27 -36.67 39.14 67.19
N HIS A 28 -36.83 38.58 68.39
CA HIS A 28 -36.08 37.38 68.80
C HIS A 28 -36.56 36.09 68.11
N PRO A 29 -37.85 35.70 68.17
CA PRO A 29 -38.32 34.50 67.47
C PRO A 29 -38.14 34.58 65.95
N LYS A 30 -38.35 35.75 65.32
CA LYS A 30 -38.05 35.93 63.89
C LYS A 30 -36.58 35.76 63.55
N ARG A 31 -35.65 36.31 64.36
CA ARG A 31 -34.21 36.06 64.17
C ARG A 31 -33.85 34.59 64.34
N LEU A 32 -34.41 33.90 65.34
CA LEU A 32 -34.21 32.47 65.54
C LEU A 32 -34.72 31.65 64.34
N GLY A 33 -35.90 32.00 63.81
CA GLY A 33 -36.49 31.37 62.63
C GLY A 33 -35.67 31.59 61.37
N TYR A 34 -35.16 32.81 61.13
CA TYR A 34 -34.26 33.08 60.00
C TYR A 34 -32.91 32.34 60.15
N ILE A 35 -32.35 32.26 61.36
CA ILE A 35 -31.14 31.47 61.62
C ILE A 35 -31.41 29.97 61.38
N LEU A 36 -32.55 29.44 61.84
CA LEU A 36 -32.92 28.04 61.61
C LEU A 36 -33.16 27.73 60.13
N LEU A 37 -33.79 28.64 59.38
CA LEU A 37 -34.03 28.49 57.95
C LEU A 37 -32.71 28.56 57.17
N LEU A 38 -31.85 29.53 57.47
CA LEU A 38 -30.54 29.70 56.83
C LEU A 38 -29.59 28.55 57.21
N LEU A 39 -29.65 28.02 58.43
CA LEU A 39 -28.90 26.82 58.82
C LEU A 39 -29.46 25.57 58.12
N THR A 40 -30.79 25.41 58.02
CA THR A 40 -31.41 24.28 57.32
C THR A 40 -31.07 24.32 55.83
N PHE A 41 -31.44 25.38 55.11
CA PHE A 41 -31.15 25.50 53.67
C PHE A 41 -29.66 25.66 53.36
N GLY A 42 -28.87 26.25 54.27
CA GLY A 42 -27.42 26.33 54.15
C GLY A 42 -26.77 24.96 54.28
N VAL A 43 -26.90 24.30 55.44
CA VAL A 43 -26.27 22.99 55.67
C VAL A 43 -26.84 21.91 54.76
N PHE A 44 -28.17 21.81 54.60
CA PHE A 44 -28.77 20.83 53.69
C PHE A 44 -28.52 21.16 52.22
N GLY A 45 -28.54 22.44 51.81
CA GLY A 45 -28.25 22.84 50.44
C GLY A 45 -26.78 22.64 50.06
N THR A 46 -25.84 23.02 50.94
CA THR A 46 -24.41 22.74 50.79
C THR A 46 -24.15 21.23 50.75
N TRP A 47 -24.77 20.44 51.63
CA TRP A 47 -24.68 18.98 51.59
C TRP A 47 -25.27 18.40 50.29
N ALA A 48 -26.49 18.80 49.91
CA ALA A 48 -27.16 18.36 48.68
C ALA A 48 -26.42 18.78 47.40
N SER A 49 -25.54 19.78 47.47
CA SER A 49 -24.68 20.26 46.37
C SER A 49 -23.27 19.66 46.36
N LEU A 50 -22.85 18.95 47.42
CA LEU A 50 -21.50 18.40 47.56
C LEU A 50 -21.46 16.89 47.81
N ALA A 51 -22.55 16.28 48.28
CA ALA A 51 -22.63 14.84 48.51
C ALA A 51 -22.76 14.08 47.18
N PRO A 52 -21.77 13.24 46.80
CA PRO A 52 -21.87 12.39 45.63
C PRO A 52 -22.84 11.23 45.89
N LEU A 53 -23.85 11.10 45.04
CA LEU A 53 -24.71 9.93 44.92
C LEU A 53 -24.30 9.17 43.67
N GLU A 54 -23.99 7.88 43.80
CA GLU A 54 -23.61 7.05 42.66
C GLU A 54 -24.84 6.73 41.80
N GLY A 55 -24.73 6.93 40.49
CA GLY A 55 -25.83 6.74 39.54
C GLY A 55 -25.56 5.58 38.59
N ALA A 56 -26.37 4.52 38.69
CA ALA A 56 -26.42 3.48 37.67
C ALA A 56 -27.50 3.81 36.61
N ALA A 57 -27.19 3.63 35.33
CA ALA A 57 -28.20 3.46 34.29
C ALA A 57 -28.61 1.99 34.25
N HIS A 58 -29.91 1.72 34.38
CA HIS A 58 -30.46 0.37 34.27
C HIS A 58 -30.76 0.06 32.81
N ALA A 59 -30.01 -0.88 32.23
CA ALA A 59 -30.22 -1.40 30.88
C ALA A 59 -30.55 -2.89 30.96
N PRO A 60 -31.78 -3.33 30.59
CA PRO A 60 -32.04 -4.76 30.41
C PRO A 60 -31.24 -5.26 29.20
N GLY A 61 -30.65 -6.44 29.32
CA GLY A 61 -29.78 -7.00 28.29
C GLY A 61 -29.85 -8.52 28.19
N ILE A 62 -29.06 -9.05 27.28
CA ILE A 62 -28.99 -10.47 26.97
C ILE A 62 -27.54 -10.87 26.67
N VAL A 63 -27.13 -12.05 27.12
CA VAL A 63 -25.88 -12.67 26.66
C VAL A 63 -26.06 -13.04 25.19
N THR A 64 -25.19 -12.53 24.32
CA THR A 64 -25.17 -12.89 22.90
C THR A 64 -23.80 -13.42 22.50
N VAL A 65 -23.74 -14.00 21.31
CA VAL A 65 -22.50 -14.46 20.69
C VAL A 65 -21.89 -13.32 19.89
N GLU A 66 -20.59 -13.02 20.07
CA GLU A 66 -19.92 -12.13 19.13
C GLU A 66 -19.63 -12.88 17.83
N ASN A 67 -20.59 -12.80 16.89
CA ASN A 67 -20.68 -13.65 15.71
C ASN A 67 -19.71 -13.24 14.58
N TYR A 68 -18.41 -13.41 14.83
CA TYR A 68 -17.35 -13.22 13.84
C TYR A 68 -17.28 -14.34 12.81
N ARG A 69 -18.32 -14.48 11.97
CA ARG A 69 -18.18 -15.26 10.74
C ARG A 69 -17.13 -14.60 9.83
N LYS A 70 -16.14 -15.37 9.35
CA LYS A 70 -15.19 -14.93 8.33
C LYS A 70 -15.66 -15.45 6.98
N THR A 71 -16.06 -14.54 6.10
CA THR A 71 -16.56 -14.89 4.78
C THR A 71 -15.41 -15.06 3.78
N VAL A 72 -15.21 -16.29 3.30
CA VAL A 72 -14.18 -16.61 2.30
C VAL A 72 -14.70 -16.30 0.90
N GLN A 73 -13.97 -15.48 0.15
CA GLN A 73 -14.26 -15.05 -1.22
C GLN A 73 -13.01 -15.21 -2.09
N HIS A 74 -13.17 -15.52 -3.38
CA HIS A 74 -12.05 -15.48 -4.34
C HIS A 74 -12.20 -14.31 -5.30
N TYR A 75 -11.15 -13.47 -5.41
CA TYR A 75 -11.19 -12.25 -6.20
C TYR A 75 -11.41 -12.49 -7.70
N GLU A 76 -10.74 -13.49 -8.28
CA GLU A 76 -10.73 -13.72 -9.74
C GLU A 76 -11.76 -14.75 -10.23
N GLY A 77 -12.45 -15.44 -9.31
CA GLY A 77 -13.24 -16.63 -9.66
C GLY A 77 -12.36 -17.78 -10.17
N GLY A 78 -12.93 -18.74 -10.91
CA GLY A 78 -12.21 -19.87 -11.50
C GLY A 78 -13.01 -21.17 -11.50
N ARG A 79 -12.51 -22.19 -12.20
CA ARG A 79 -13.04 -23.57 -12.15
C ARG A 79 -12.47 -24.29 -10.93
N VAL A 80 -13.29 -24.99 -10.14
CA VAL A 80 -12.80 -25.78 -9.00
C VAL A 80 -12.13 -27.05 -9.51
N ASN A 81 -10.84 -27.22 -9.22
CA ASN A 81 -10.06 -28.42 -9.55
C ASN A 81 -10.18 -29.47 -8.42
N SER A 82 -10.10 -29.04 -7.16
CA SER A 82 -10.33 -29.89 -5.99
C SER A 82 -10.92 -29.10 -4.82
N LEU A 83 -11.65 -29.80 -3.95
CA LEU A 83 -12.26 -29.28 -2.73
C LEU A 83 -11.82 -30.19 -1.58
N HIS A 84 -11.16 -29.62 -0.57
CA HIS A 84 -10.48 -30.38 0.49
C HIS A 84 -11.30 -30.45 1.79
N VAL A 85 -12.38 -29.65 1.87
CA VAL A 85 -13.24 -29.49 3.06
C VAL A 85 -14.71 -29.70 2.72
N ARG A 86 -15.55 -29.96 3.73
CA ARG A 86 -17.00 -30.14 3.60
C ARG A 86 -17.77 -29.27 4.61
N GLU A 87 -19.07 -29.14 4.35
CA GLU A 87 -20.01 -28.45 5.24
C GLU A 87 -20.00 -29.10 6.65
N GLY A 88 -19.65 -28.32 7.68
CA GLY A 88 -19.55 -28.76 9.07
C GLY A 88 -18.17 -29.26 9.51
N ASP A 89 -17.21 -29.44 8.58
CA ASP A 89 -15.83 -29.82 8.92
C ASP A 89 -15.14 -28.71 9.72
N TRP A 90 -14.19 -29.09 10.57
CA TRP A 90 -13.27 -28.18 11.24
C TRP A 90 -12.05 -27.91 10.36
N VAL A 91 -11.60 -26.65 10.33
CA VAL A 91 -10.38 -26.20 9.64
C VAL A 91 -9.57 -25.31 10.56
N ASP A 92 -8.25 -25.42 10.48
CA ASP A 92 -7.32 -24.54 11.19
C ASP A 92 -6.96 -23.33 10.32
N GLU A 93 -6.47 -22.24 10.93
CA GLU A 93 -5.91 -21.09 10.22
C GLU A 93 -4.82 -21.53 9.23
N GLY A 94 -4.87 -21.01 8.00
CA GLY A 94 -3.96 -21.39 6.92
C GLY A 94 -4.25 -22.76 6.29
N ALA A 95 -5.27 -23.52 6.72
CA ALA A 95 -5.65 -24.77 6.07
C ALA A 95 -6.16 -24.54 4.64
N LEU A 96 -5.77 -25.41 3.70
CA LEU A 96 -6.21 -25.34 2.30
C LEU A 96 -7.67 -25.80 2.18
N LEU A 97 -8.56 -24.92 1.73
CA LEU A 97 -10.00 -25.18 1.62
C LEU A 97 -10.36 -25.78 0.24
N LEU A 98 -9.90 -25.14 -0.83
CA LEU A 98 -10.05 -25.62 -2.20
C LEU A 98 -8.89 -25.18 -3.09
N THR A 99 -8.73 -25.87 -4.23
CA THR A 99 -7.80 -25.50 -5.29
C THR A 99 -8.56 -25.29 -6.58
N LEU A 100 -8.37 -24.12 -7.19
CA LEU A 100 -8.89 -23.78 -8.51
C LEU A 100 -7.98 -24.34 -9.62
N ASP A 101 -8.49 -24.33 -10.84
CA ASP A 101 -7.76 -24.72 -12.04
C ASP A 101 -6.72 -23.65 -12.42
N ASP A 102 -5.45 -23.96 -12.17
CA ASP A 102 -4.33 -23.05 -12.40
C ASP A 102 -3.73 -23.15 -13.82
N THR A 103 -4.25 -24.04 -14.68
CA THR A 103 -3.69 -24.36 -16.00
C THR A 103 -3.46 -23.12 -16.88
N GLN A 104 -4.42 -22.19 -16.90
CA GLN A 104 -4.30 -20.96 -17.68
C GLN A 104 -3.27 -20.00 -17.09
N PHE A 105 -3.26 -19.82 -15.77
CA PHE A 105 -2.34 -18.89 -15.10
C PHE A 105 -0.90 -19.41 -15.13
N ARG A 106 -0.67 -20.73 -15.01
CA ARG A 106 0.64 -21.35 -15.24
C ARG A 106 1.13 -21.13 -16.67
N ALA A 107 0.28 -21.34 -17.67
CA ALA A 107 0.66 -21.09 -19.06
C ALA A 107 1.02 -19.61 -19.31
N GLU A 108 0.31 -18.67 -18.69
CA GLU A 108 0.67 -17.24 -18.74
C GLU A 108 2.00 -16.95 -18.02
N LEU A 109 2.23 -17.57 -16.87
CA LEU A 109 3.48 -17.46 -16.10
C LEU A 109 4.69 -18.02 -16.86
N ASP A 110 4.55 -19.18 -17.51
CA ASP A 110 5.60 -19.83 -18.31
C ASP A 110 5.97 -19.00 -19.56
N ILE A 111 4.98 -18.32 -20.16
CA ILE A 111 5.19 -17.40 -21.30
C ILE A 111 5.96 -16.17 -20.83
N ILE A 112 5.52 -15.51 -19.76
CA ILE A 112 6.18 -14.28 -19.25
C ILE A 112 7.55 -14.60 -18.64
N GLY A 113 7.70 -15.74 -17.96
CA GLY A 113 8.98 -16.24 -17.45
C GLY A 113 9.98 -16.51 -18.58
N GLY A 114 9.55 -17.19 -19.65
CA GLY A 114 10.37 -17.39 -20.85
C GLY A 114 10.79 -16.08 -21.52
N GLN A 115 9.87 -15.12 -21.66
CA GLN A 115 10.18 -13.78 -22.21
C GLN A 115 11.16 -13.00 -21.31
N LEU A 116 11.01 -13.10 -19.99
CA LEU A 116 11.90 -12.45 -19.02
C LEU A 116 13.30 -13.07 -19.07
N LEU A 117 13.40 -14.39 -19.13
CA LEU A 117 14.67 -15.12 -19.24
C LEU A 117 15.40 -14.77 -20.55
N ALA A 118 14.71 -14.81 -21.68
CA ALA A 118 15.28 -14.40 -22.97
C ALA A 118 15.75 -12.94 -22.95
N SER A 119 14.94 -12.00 -22.43
CA SER A 119 15.31 -10.59 -22.32
C SER A 119 16.57 -10.39 -21.45
N ARG A 120 16.71 -11.16 -20.36
CA ARG A 120 17.92 -11.13 -19.50
C ARG A 120 19.15 -11.72 -20.18
N ALA A 121 19.00 -12.75 -21.00
CA ALA A 121 20.09 -13.30 -21.81
C ALA A 121 20.55 -12.26 -22.87
N SER A 122 19.62 -11.57 -23.52
CA SER A 122 19.92 -10.44 -24.39
C SER A 122 20.64 -9.30 -23.64
N GLU A 123 20.24 -8.99 -22.40
CA GLU A 123 20.92 -7.96 -21.59
C GLU A 123 22.37 -8.36 -21.28
N ALA A 124 22.62 -9.63 -20.94
CA ALA A 124 23.97 -10.13 -20.70
C ALA A 124 24.85 -10.00 -21.95
N ARG A 125 24.34 -10.38 -23.14
CA ARG A 125 25.04 -10.15 -24.42
C ARG A 125 25.33 -8.66 -24.64
N LEU A 126 24.31 -7.81 -24.53
CA LEU A 126 24.45 -6.38 -24.84
C LEU A 126 25.42 -5.67 -23.89
N ARG A 127 25.49 -6.08 -22.61
CA ARG A 127 26.52 -5.62 -21.68
C ARG A 127 27.93 -6.06 -22.13
N ALA A 128 28.10 -7.31 -22.56
CA ALA A 128 29.38 -7.79 -23.11
C ALA A 128 29.80 -7.05 -24.39
N GLU A 129 28.86 -6.74 -25.30
CA GLU A 129 29.13 -5.92 -26.50
C GLU A 129 29.51 -4.47 -26.14
N ARG A 130 28.80 -3.85 -25.17
CA ARG A 130 29.08 -2.49 -24.69
C ARG A 130 30.47 -2.39 -24.06
N ASP A 131 30.81 -3.37 -23.23
CA ASP A 131 32.04 -3.38 -22.42
C ASP A 131 33.22 -4.01 -23.17
N LYS A 132 33.03 -4.37 -24.45
CA LYS A 132 34.02 -4.96 -25.37
C LYS A 132 34.73 -6.20 -24.80
N LEU A 133 33.96 -7.11 -24.19
CA LEU A 133 34.46 -8.41 -23.69
C LEU A 133 34.62 -9.43 -24.82
N ASP A 134 35.39 -10.50 -24.60
CA ASP A 134 35.56 -11.60 -25.56
C ASP A 134 34.46 -12.69 -25.48
N SER A 135 33.65 -12.68 -24.41
CA SER A 135 32.63 -13.70 -24.14
C SER A 135 31.49 -13.15 -23.27
N ILE A 136 30.31 -13.76 -23.35
CA ILE A 136 29.16 -13.37 -22.50
C ILE A 136 29.29 -14.04 -21.12
N THR A 137 29.25 -13.23 -20.05
CA THR A 137 29.06 -13.74 -18.68
C THR A 137 27.57 -13.71 -18.34
N PHE A 138 26.92 -14.86 -18.42
CA PHE A 138 25.54 -15.02 -17.96
C PHE A 138 25.48 -15.19 -16.43
N PRO A 139 24.51 -14.57 -15.74
CA PRO A 139 24.25 -14.79 -14.31
C PRO A 139 24.03 -16.26 -13.91
N ASP A 140 24.29 -16.57 -12.64
CA ASP A 140 24.20 -17.93 -12.09
C ASP A 140 22.76 -18.43 -11.85
N ASP A 141 21.75 -17.55 -11.92
CA ASP A 141 20.34 -17.90 -11.71
C ASP A 141 19.61 -18.39 -12.98
N PHE A 142 20.36 -18.69 -14.05
CA PHE A 142 19.87 -19.42 -15.22
C PHE A 142 20.05 -20.93 -14.98
N ASP A 143 18.93 -21.66 -14.87
CA ASP A 143 18.96 -23.13 -14.81
C ASP A 143 19.37 -23.72 -16.17
N LYS A 144 20.64 -24.10 -16.27
CA LYS A 144 21.24 -24.70 -17.48
C LYS A 144 20.85 -26.16 -17.69
N THR A 145 19.96 -26.73 -16.87
CA THR A 145 19.39 -28.07 -17.08
C THR A 145 18.09 -28.07 -17.87
N ASP A 146 17.42 -26.92 -18.01
CA ASP A 146 16.31 -26.76 -18.98
C ASP A 146 16.89 -26.53 -20.39
N ALA A 147 16.55 -27.43 -21.32
CA ALA A 147 16.95 -27.34 -22.72
C ALA A 147 16.52 -26.03 -23.40
N ARG A 148 15.40 -25.41 -22.98
CA ARG A 148 14.94 -24.10 -23.49
C ARG A 148 15.90 -22.98 -23.08
N VAL A 149 16.50 -23.10 -21.89
CA VAL A 149 17.50 -22.16 -21.39
C VAL A 149 18.83 -22.38 -22.10
N GLU A 150 19.28 -23.62 -22.24
CA GLU A 150 20.50 -23.96 -23.00
C GLU A 150 20.42 -23.47 -24.46
N GLU A 151 19.30 -23.68 -25.14
CA GLU A 151 19.03 -23.16 -26.49
C GLU A 151 19.10 -21.62 -26.53
N THR A 152 18.45 -20.94 -25.58
CA THR A 152 18.43 -19.47 -25.49
C THR A 152 19.84 -18.90 -25.30
N LEU A 153 20.62 -19.46 -24.36
CA LEU A 153 21.99 -19.04 -24.09
C LEU A 153 22.92 -19.30 -25.29
N THR A 154 22.75 -20.43 -25.96
CA THR A 154 23.51 -20.80 -27.17
C THR A 154 23.22 -19.85 -28.32
N ASN A 155 21.95 -19.49 -28.55
CA ASN A 155 21.53 -18.56 -29.59
C ASN A 155 22.09 -17.14 -29.35
N GLU A 156 22.08 -16.65 -28.11
CA GLU A 156 22.70 -15.36 -27.76
C GLU A 156 24.23 -15.37 -27.96
N GLN A 157 24.91 -16.47 -27.62
CA GLN A 157 26.37 -16.60 -27.84
C GLN A 157 26.72 -16.66 -29.34
N GLN A 158 25.89 -17.29 -30.18
CA GLN A 158 26.05 -17.26 -31.64
C GLN A 158 25.83 -15.84 -32.19
N LEU A 159 24.76 -15.17 -31.74
CA LEU A 159 24.42 -13.79 -32.15
C LEU A 159 25.52 -12.78 -31.78
N PHE A 160 26.07 -12.88 -30.57
CA PHE A 160 27.22 -12.11 -30.10
C PHE A 160 28.42 -12.25 -31.04
N THR A 161 28.83 -13.49 -31.29
CA THR A 161 29.99 -13.81 -32.13
C THR A 161 29.79 -13.31 -33.56
N ALA A 162 28.58 -13.44 -34.11
CA ALA A 162 28.23 -12.93 -35.44
C ALA A 162 28.28 -11.39 -35.50
N ARG A 163 27.74 -10.69 -34.49
CA ARG A 163 27.75 -9.22 -34.42
C ARG A 163 29.17 -8.65 -34.27
N GLN A 164 29.97 -9.24 -33.38
CA GLN A 164 31.37 -8.87 -33.17
C GLN A 164 32.19 -9.03 -34.47
N ASN A 165 32.06 -10.18 -35.14
CA ASN A 165 32.74 -10.44 -36.42
C ASN A 165 32.28 -9.49 -37.54
N SER A 166 30.99 -9.15 -37.61
CA SER A 166 30.43 -8.21 -38.60
C SER A 166 31.01 -6.80 -38.42
N HIS A 167 30.97 -6.27 -37.20
CA HIS A 167 31.52 -4.95 -36.86
C HIS A 167 33.04 -4.89 -37.09
N GLN A 168 33.78 -5.94 -36.70
CA GLN A 168 35.23 -5.99 -36.90
C GLN A 168 35.58 -6.07 -38.40
N GLY A 169 34.83 -6.85 -39.18
CA GLY A 169 35.01 -6.96 -40.63
C GLY A 169 34.77 -5.64 -41.39
N GLU A 170 33.76 -4.86 -40.99
CA GLU A 170 33.51 -3.53 -41.57
C GLU A 170 34.68 -2.57 -41.31
N ILE A 171 35.17 -2.54 -40.07
CA ILE A 171 36.36 -1.76 -39.69
C ILE A 171 37.60 -2.20 -40.47
N ASP A 172 37.81 -3.51 -40.66
CA ASP A 172 39.02 -4.03 -41.33
C ASP A 172 39.00 -3.81 -42.86
N VAL A 173 37.82 -3.74 -43.49
CA VAL A 173 37.68 -3.26 -44.88
C VAL A 173 38.11 -1.80 -44.99
N LEU A 174 37.72 -0.94 -44.04
CA LEU A 174 38.13 0.47 -44.02
C LEU A 174 39.63 0.64 -43.73
N LYS A 175 40.21 -0.13 -42.80
CA LYS A 175 41.67 -0.18 -42.58
C LYS A 175 42.42 -0.64 -43.84
N GLN A 176 41.92 -1.66 -44.54
CA GLN A 176 42.58 -2.15 -45.76
C GLN A 176 42.53 -1.13 -46.90
N ARG A 177 41.48 -0.30 -46.96
CA ARG A 177 41.43 0.87 -47.85
C ARG A 177 42.45 1.95 -47.46
N ILE A 178 42.66 2.19 -46.17
CA ILE A 178 43.73 3.08 -45.66
C ILE A 178 45.12 2.55 -46.10
N ASN A 179 45.40 1.25 -45.91
CA ASN A 179 46.64 0.63 -46.37
C ASN A 179 46.88 0.82 -47.88
N GLN A 180 45.83 0.69 -48.70
CA GLN A 180 45.90 0.92 -50.15
C GLN A 180 46.25 2.38 -50.50
N TYR A 181 45.77 3.35 -49.73
CA TYR A 181 46.14 4.76 -49.90
C TYR A 181 47.61 5.02 -49.51
N GLU A 182 48.13 4.36 -48.47
CA GLU A 182 49.54 4.48 -48.08
C GLU A 182 50.51 3.89 -49.10
N GLU A 183 50.17 2.76 -49.73
CA GLU A 183 50.97 2.20 -50.85
C GLU A 183 50.99 3.15 -52.05
N GLN A 184 49.85 3.76 -52.41
CA GLN A 184 49.77 4.74 -53.49
C GLN A 184 50.62 6.00 -53.19
N ILE A 185 50.56 6.52 -51.96
CA ILE A 185 51.41 7.63 -51.52
C ILE A 185 52.89 7.25 -51.63
N ARG A 186 53.29 6.07 -51.12
CA ARG A 186 54.69 5.59 -51.20
C ARG A 186 55.18 5.44 -52.64
N GLY A 187 54.32 5.00 -53.57
CA GLY A 187 54.60 4.96 -55.00
C GLY A 187 54.85 6.35 -55.60
N LEU A 188 53.94 7.30 -55.39
CA LEU A 188 54.08 8.68 -55.87
C LEU A 188 55.30 9.40 -55.26
N GLU A 189 55.63 9.13 -53.98
CA GLU A 189 56.82 9.66 -53.32
C GLU A 189 58.12 9.03 -53.85
N ALA A 190 58.11 7.76 -54.30
CA ALA A 190 59.25 7.15 -54.99
C ALA A 190 59.47 7.76 -56.38
N ILE A 191 58.40 7.93 -57.18
CA ILE A 191 58.45 8.59 -58.49
C ILE A 191 58.97 10.03 -58.34
N SER A 192 58.43 10.78 -57.37
CA SER A 192 58.83 12.18 -57.13
C SER A 192 60.29 12.31 -56.70
N ARG A 193 60.81 11.40 -55.86
CA ARG A 193 62.24 11.35 -55.52
C ARG A 193 63.12 11.07 -56.74
N SER A 194 62.71 10.15 -57.62
CA SER A 194 63.42 9.87 -58.88
C SER A 194 63.49 11.10 -59.80
N LYS A 195 62.33 11.76 -60.04
CA LYS A 195 62.28 13.00 -60.84
C LYS A 195 63.09 14.12 -60.21
N GLN A 196 63.10 14.25 -58.88
CA GLN A 196 63.92 15.23 -58.16
C GLN A 196 65.42 14.98 -58.33
N SER A 197 65.89 13.72 -58.33
CA SER A 197 67.29 13.38 -58.65
C SER A 197 67.65 13.73 -60.10
N LEU A 198 66.73 13.50 -61.05
CA LEU A 198 66.94 13.87 -62.46
C LEU A 198 67.00 15.38 -62.66
N ILE A 199 66.16 16.16 -61.96
CA ILE A 199 66.23 17.63 -61.91
C ILE A 199 67.63 18.08 -61.44
N SER A 200 68.15 17.49 -60.36
CA SER A 200 69.50 17.84 -59.86
C SER A 200 70.61 17.48 -60.85
N SER A 201 70.49 16.38 -61.59
CA SER A 201 71.41 16.03 -62.68
C SER A 201 71.39 17.08 -63.81
N TYR A 202 70.20 17.46 -64.29
CA TYR A 202 70.06 18.50 -65.31
C TYR A 202 70.49 19.88 -64.83
N GLN A 203 70.34 20.21 -63.54
CA GLN A 203 70.88 21.45 -62.97
C GLN A 203 72.41 21.49 -63.03
N SER A 204 73.09 20.35 -62.89
CA SER A 204 74.54 20.24 -63.10
C SER A 204 74.91 20.40 -64.58
N GLU A 205 74.22 19.69 -65.50
CA GLU A 205 74.43 19.87 -66.96
C GLU A 205 74.24 21.33 -67.37
N LEU A 206 73.21 22.00 -66.83
CA LEU A 206 72.93 23.41 -67.08
C LEU A 206 74.06 24.33 -66.60
N GLN A 207 74.69 24.03 -65.46
CA GLN A 207 75.82 24.82 -64.94
C GLN A 207 77.05 24.71 -65.86
N ASP A 208 77.36 23.52 -66.35
CA ASP A 208 78.49 23.30 -67.25
C ASP A 208 78.23 23.80 -68.68
N LEU A 209 77.00 23.65 -69.20
CA LEU A 209 76.59 24.29 -70.46
C LEU A 209 76.68 25.82 -70.39
N ASN A 210 76.38 26.45 -69.25
CA ASN A 210 76.58 27.90 -69.07
C ASN A 210 78.07 28.29 -69.15
N ARG A 211 78.97 27.50 -68.55
CA ARG A 211 80.43 27.71 -68.64
C ARG A 211 80.93 27.56 -70.08
N LEU A 212 80.44 26.56 -70.82
CA LEU A 212 80.79 26.34 -72.23
C LEU A 212 80.24 27.43 -73.16
N LEU A 213 79.00 27.90 -72.93
CA LEU A 213 78.38 29.00 -73.66
C LEU A 213 79.15 30.32 -73.45
N ALA A 214 79.59 30.62 -72.22
CA ALA A 214 80.39 31.81 -71.93
C ALA A 214 81.73 31.85 -72.69
N ASN A 215 82.28 30.67 -73.02
CA ASN A 215 83.48 30.52 -73.84
C ASN A 215 83.20 30.30 -75.34
N GLY A 216 81.92 30.36 -75.77
CA GLY A 216 81.51 30.24 -77.17
C GLY A 216 81.46 28.81 -77.74
N PHE A 217 81.58 27.76 -76.92
CA PHE A 217 81.67 26.36 -77.38
C PHE A 217 80.31 25.64 -77.55
N VAL A 218 79.19 26.28 -77.18
CA VAL A 218 77.85 25.67 -77.14
C VAL A 218 76.79 26.68 -77.62
N ASP A 219 75.75 26.19 -78.32
CA ASP A 219 74.60 27.00 -78.72
C ASP A 219 73.61 27.22 -77.54
N ARG A 220 73.11 28.44 -77.40
CA ARG A 220 72.10 28.85 -76.40
C ARG A 220 70.81 28.01 -76.47
N HIS A 221 70.46 27.46 -77.63
CA HIS A 221 69.34 26.56 -77.83
C HIS A 221 69.47 25.27 -77.00
N ARG A 222 70.67 24.67 -76.92
CA ARG A 222 70.91 23.47 -76.08
C ARG A 222 70.61 23.76 -74.61
N LEU A 223 71.03 24.94 -74.15
CA LEU A 223 70.81 25.40 -72.78
C LEU A 223 69.31 25.61 -72.49
N LYS A 224 68.55 26.17 -73.45
CA LYS A 224 67.09 26.32 -73.35
C LYS A 224 66.29 25.01 -73.44
N ILE A 225 66.85 23.94 -73.99
CA ILE A 225 66.26 22.60 -73.86
C ILE A 225 66.37 22.11 -72.41
N VAL A 226 67.57 22.19 -71.81
CA VAL A 226 67.78 21.70 -70.42
C VAL A 226 66.95 22.50 -69.41
N GLU A 227 66.84 23.83 -69.56
CA GLU A 227 65.90 24.64 -68.74
C GLU A 227 64.44 24.17 -68.86
N ARG A 228 63.99 23.81 -70.07
CA ARG A 228 62.62 23.33 -70.30
C ARG A 228 62.40 21.99 -69.62
N ASN A 229 63.31 21.04 -69.79
CA ASN A 229 63.24 19.72 -69.17
C ASN A 229 63.20 19.83 -67.62
N ILE A 230 63.98 20.74 -67.03
CA ILE A 230 63.91 21.03 -65.58
C ILE A 230 62.51 21.55 -65.19
N SER A 231 61.97 22.50 -65.95
CA SER A 231 60.66 23.11 -65.69
C SER A 231 59.51 22.10 -65.81
N GLU A 232 59.61 21.20 -66.79
CA GLU A 232 58.66 20.12 -67.06
C GLU A 232 58.66 19.10 -65.90
N LEU A 233 59.82 18.56 -65.53
CA LEU A 233 59.98 17.67 -64.38
C LEU A 233 59.52 18.32 -63.05
N GLN A 234 59.73 19.63 -62.88
CA GLN A 234 59.24 20.37 -61.71
C GLN A 234 57.70 20.45 -61.69
N GLY A 235 57.06 20.63 -62.86
CA GLY A 235 55.61 20.56 -63.01
C GLY A 235 55.06 19.19 -62.62
N GLU A 236 55.64 18.12 -63.13
CA GLU A 236 55.24 16.73 -62.80
C GLU A 236 55.43 16.40 -61.30
N VAL A 237 56.48 16.92 -60.66
CA VAL A 237 56.70 16.76 -59.20
C VAL A 237 55.64 17.54 -58.41
N ALA A 238 55.22 18.72 -58.87
CA ALA A 238 54.12 19.47 -58.27
C ALA A 238 52.77 18.77 -58.44
N GLU A 239 52.51 18.16 -59.60
CA GLU A 239 51.32 17.34 -59.88
C GLU A 239 51.25 16.11 -58.97
N ASN A 240 52.33 15.32 -58.89
CA ASN A 240 52.44 14.21 -57.94
C ASN A 240 52.18 14.64 -56.49
N ARG A 241 52.70 15.81 -56.10
CA ARG A 241 52.49 16.36 -54.74
C ARG A 241 51.03 16.76 -54.49
N ALA A 242 50.33 17.26 -55.50
CA ALA A 242 48.89 17.53 -55.43
C ALA A 242 48.08 16.22 -55.32
N MET A 243 48.43 15.19 -56.08
CA MET A 243 47.80 13.86 -55.97
C MET A 243 48.00 13.24 -54.58
N ILE A 244 49.23 13.28 -54.03
CA ILE A 244 49.52 12.83 -52.65
C ILE A 244 48.65 13.58 -51.62
N ALA A 245 48.47 14.90 -51.79
CA ALA A 245 47.63 15.69 -50.89
C ALA A 245 46.15 15.26 -50.97
N GLY A 246 45.61 15.02 -52.17
CA GLY A 246 44.26 14.51 -52.37
C GLY A 246 44.02 13.13 -51.75
N ILE A 247 44.97 12.21 -51.92
CA ILE A 247 44.90 10.86 -51.34
C ILE A 247 44.93 10.93 -49.80
N ARG A 248 45.72 11.83 -49.21
CA ARG A 248 45.74 12.04 -47.74
C ARG A 248 44.42 12.59 -47.19
N VAL A 249 43.68 13.39 -47.96
CA VAL A 249 42.31 13.80 -47.57
C VAL A 249 41.38 12.59 -47.55
N GLN A 250 41.39 11.75 -48.59
CA GLN A 250 40.58 10.52 -48.65
C GLN A 250 40.94 9.51 -47.53
N GLN A 251 42.22 9.42 -47.16
CA GLN A 251 42.69 8.64 -46.02
C GLN A 251 42.08 9.16 -44.70
N GLY A 252 42.08 10.49 -44.50
CA GLY A 252 41.44 11.14 -43.35
C GLY A 252 39.92 10.95 -43.30
N GLU A 253 39.23 11.07 -44.45
CA GLU A 253 37.80 10.77 -44.58
C GLU A 253 37.49 9.31 -44.20
N THR A 254 38.33 8.37 -44.65
CA THR A 254 38.18 6.94 -44.32
C THR A 254 38.43 6.67 -42.83
N GLN A 255 39.37 7.39 -42.20
CA GLN A 255 39.59 7.32 -40.75
C GLN A 255 38.41 7.87 -39.94
N LEU A 256 37.74 8.92 -40.43
CA LEU A 256 36.50 9.44 -39.84
C LEU A 256 35.32 8.46 -40.04
N GLN A 257 35.28 7.70 -41.13
CA GLN A 257 34.28 6.64 -41.34
C GLN A 257 34.42 5.50 -40.32
N ILE A 258 35.65 5.09 -39.96
CA ILE A 258 35.88 4.09 -38.89
C ILE A 258 35.29 4.59 -37.55
N LEU A 259 35.58 5.85 -37.18
CA LEU A 259 35.04 6.45 -35.94
C LEU A 259 33.52 6.60 -35.96
N LEU A 260 32.91 6.75 -37.15
CA LEU A 260 31.46 6.78 -37.32
C LEU A 260 30.85 5.38 -37.10
N VAL A 261 31.44 4.33 -37.68
CA VAL A 261 31.00 2.92 -37.49
C VAL A 261 31.07 2.52 -36.01
N GLU A 262 32.20 2.79 -35.34
CA GLU A 262 32.33 2.49 -33.90
C GLU A 262 31.29 3.23 -33.04
N LYS A 263 31.03 4.50 -33.36
CA LYS A 263 30.04 5.32 -32.65
C LYS A 263 28.61 4.83 -32.89
N GLU A 264 28.28 4.50 -34.14
CA GLU A 264 26.98 3.97 -34.54
C GLU A 264 26.70 2.65 -33.81
N TYR A 265 27.64 1.71 -33.86
CA TYR A 265 27.55 0.43 -33.14
C TYR A 265 27.36 0.61 -31.62
N HIS A 266 28.16 1.46 -30.98
CA HIS A 266 28.00 1.75 -29.55
C HIS A 266 26.64 2.40 -29.22
N THR A 267 26.17 3.32 -30.06
CA THR A 267 24.87 4.00 -29.88
C THR A 267 23.71 3.00 -30.02
N GLN A 268 23.78 2.09 -30.98
CA GLN A 268 22.80 1.00 -31.14
C GLN A 268 22.76 0.08 -29.93
N ILE A 269 23.92 -0.32 -29.38
CA ILE A 269 23.98 -1.14 -28.17
C ILE A 269 23.36 -0.42 -26.96
N VAL A 270 23.71 0.84 -26.72
CA VAL A 270 23.16 1.61 -25.58
C VAL A 270 21.64 1.78 -25.68
N ASN A 271 21.13 2.03 -26.88
CA ASN A 271 19.68 2.08 -27.12
C ASN A 271 19.00 0.72 -26.87
N GLN A 272 19.60 -0.37 -27.35
CA GLN A 272 19.09 -1.74 -27.13
C GLN A 272 19.12 -2.14 -25.64
N ILE A 273 20.14 -1.73 -24.87
CA ILE A 273 20.18 -1.93 -23.41
C ILE A 273 19.01 -1.21 -22.74
N SER A 274 18.72 0.04 -23.13
CA SER A 274 17.61 0.83 -22.57
C SER A 274 16.24 0.18 -22.84
N GLU A 275 16.02 -0.29 -24.07
CA GLU A 275 14.80 -1.02 -24.44
C GLU A 275 14.67 -2.34 -23.65
N VAL A 276 15.73 -3.13 -23.61
CA VAL A 276 15.75 -4.44 -22.92
C VAL A 276 15.57 -4.28 -21.41
N GLN A 277 16.19 -3.28 -20.78
CA GLN A 277 16.00 -3.01 -19.34
C GLN A 277 14.57 -2.56 -19.03
N THR A 278 13.97 -1.73 -19.89
CA THR A 278 12.55 -1.34 -19.78
C THR A 278 11.64 -2.57 -19.90
N ARG A 279 11.92 -3.45 -20.87
CA ARG A 279 11.18 -4.71 -21.08
C ARG A 279 11.37 -5.68 -19.90
N ILE A 280 12.56 -5.81 -19.32
CA ILE A 280 12.82 -6.63 -18.13
C ILE A 280 12.04 -6.10 -16.91
N PHE A 281 11.93 -4.79 -16.74
CA PHE A 281 11.18 -4.20 -15.62
C PHE A 281 9.67 -4.51 -15.75
N ASP A 282 9.09 -4.28 -16.92
CA ASP A 282 7.69 -4.60 -17.22
C ASP A 282 7.39 -6.10 -17.09
N LEU A 283 8.18 -6.96 -17.75
CA LEU A 283 8.03 -8.41 -17.67
C LEU A 283 8.19 -8.94 -16.24
N ARG A 284 9.11 -8.40 -15.44
CA ARG A 284 9.25 -8.78 -14.03
C ARG A 284 8.00 -8.41 -13.22
N LYS A 285 7.43 -7.21 -13.42
CA LYS A 285 6.22 -6.79 -12.70
C LYS A 285 4.98 -7.57 -13.14
N ARG A 286 4.90 -7.99 -14.41
CA ARG A 286 3.89 -8.94 -14.89
C ARG A 286 4.09 -10.33 -14.30
N PHE A 287 5.33 -10.83 -14.23
CA PHE A 287 5.66 -12.12 -13.65
C PHE A 287 5.26 -12.18 -12.16
N GLU A 288 5.64 -11.18 -11.37
CA GLU A 288 5.22 -11.04 -9.97
C GLU A 288 3.69 -11.05 -9.83
N ALA A 289 2.96 -10.31 -10.68
CA ALA A 289 1.50 -10.24 -10.65
C ALA A 289 0.80 -11.54 -11.08
N ILE A 290 1.36 -12.29 -12.04
CA ILE A 290 0.79 -13.58 -12.48
C ILE A 290 1.14 -14.69 -11.47
N LEU A 291 2.30 -14.63 -10.82
CA LEU A 291 2.65 -15.55 -9.74
C LEU A 291 1.66 -15.43 -8.58
N ASP A 292 1.33 -14.21 -8.16
CA ASP A 292 0.27 -13.90 -7.18
C ASP A 292 -1.10 -14.48 -7.58
N ARG A 293 -1.45 -14.53 -8.88
CA ARG A 293 -2.64 -15.26 -9.35
C ARG A 293 -2.53 -16.77 -9.20
N VAL A 294 -1.40 -17.35 -9.63
CA VAL A 294 -1.15 -18.80 -9.52
C VAL A 294 -1.21 -19.24 -8.06
N GLU A 295 -0.64 -18.46 -7.14
CA GLU A 295 -0.73 -18.73 -5.70
C GLU A 295 -2.18 -18.64 -5.19
N ARG A 296 -2.94 -17.59 -5.56
CA ARG A 296 -4.35 -17.41 -5.14
C ARG A 296 -5.32 -18.49 -5.63
N THR A 297 -4.96 -19.30 -6.63
CA THR A 297 -5.75 -20.50 -6.97
C THR A 297 -5.90 -21.47 -5.79
N HIS A 298 -5.00 -21.40 -4.80
CA HIS A 298 -5.08 -22.09 -3.54
C HIS A 298 -5.80 -21.20 -2.51
N VAL A 299 -7.03 -21.55 -2.16
CA VAL A 299 -7.86 -20.77 -1.23
C VAL A 299 -7.69 -21.33 0.17
N PHE A 300 -7.09 -20.55 1.06
CA PHE A 300 -6.78 -20.93 2.44
C PHE A 300 -7.76 -20.34 3.46
N SER A 301 -7.80 -20.94 4.66
CA SER A 301 -8.58 -20.44 5.79
C SER A 301 -7.94 -19.19 6.42
N PRO A 302 -8.68 -18.08 6.61
CA PRO A 302 -8.17 -16.89 7.31
C PRO A 302 -8.20 -17.00 8.84
N GLU A 303 -8.82 -18.05 9.42
CA GLU A 303 -8.95 -18.26 10.87
C GLU A 303 -9.30 -19.74 11.17
N SER A 304 -9.16 -20.20 12.41
CA SER A 304 -9.58 -21.56 12.80
C SER A 304 -11.08 -21.62 13.13
N GLY A 305 -11.81 -22.59 12.60
CA GLY A 305 -13.25 -22.71 12.84
C GLY A 305 -13.95 -23.81 12.04
N ARG A 306 -15.29 -23.78 12.05
CA ARG A 306 -16.14 -24.67 11.24
C ARG A 306 -16.53 -24.03 9.91
N VAL A 307 -16.46 -24.82 8.84
CA VAL A 307 -16.95 -24.44 7.51
C VAL A 307 -18.48 -24.50 7.48
N ILE A 308 -19.13 -23.39 7.14
CA ILE A 308 -20.60 -23.26 7.07
C ILE A 308 -21.01 -22.50 5.81
N GLY A 309 -22.12 -22.88 5.19
CA GLY A 309 -22.72 -22.17 4.07
C GLY A 309 -21.94 -22.30 2.77
N MET A 310 -21.32 -23.46 2.50
CA MET A 310 -20.61 -23.70 1.24
C MET A 310 -21.56 -23.57 0.04
N LYS A 311 -21.37 -22.52 -0.76
CA LYS A 311 -22.07 -22.33 -2.05
C LYS A 311 -21.48 -23.18 -3.17
N VAL A 312 -20.32 -23.77 -2.92
CA VAL A 312 -19.48 -24.48 -3.88
C VAL A 312 -19.16 -25.86 -3.30
N ASN A 313 -19.83 -26.90 -3.80
CA ASN A 313 -19.82 -28.25 -3.23
C ASN A 313 -19.43 -29.35 -4.25
N THR A 314 -19.07 -28.97 -5.47
CA THR A 314 -18.89 -29.87 -6.62
C THR A 314 -17.63 -29.52 -7.39
N ILE A 315 -16.79 -30.53 -7.64
CA ILE A 315 -15.59 -30.40 -8.48
C ILE A 315 -16.01 -30.08 -9.92
N GLY A 316 -15.27 -29.20 -10.60
CA GLY A 316 -15.59 -28.71 -11.94
C GLY A 316 -16.65 -27.60 -12.00
N SER A 317 -17.24 -27.20 -10.86
CA SER A 317 -18.08 -26.00 -10.79
C SER A 317 -17.24 -24.72 -11.02
N VAL A 318 -17.91 -23.62 -11.39
CA VAL A 318 -17.27 -22.34 -11.71
C VAL A 318 -17.68 -21.28 -10.69
N VAL A 319 -16.68 -20.71 -10.00
CA VAL A 319 -16.82 -19.57 -9.10
C VAL A 319 -16.64 -18.30 -9.92
N GLN A 320 -17.49 -17.28 -9.70
CA GLN A 320 -17.33 -15.97 -10.33
C GLN A 320 -16.49 -15.03 -9.44
N PRO A 321 -15.82 -14.00 -10.01
CA PRO A 321 -15.15 -12.95 -9.26
C PRO A 321 -15.97 -12.40 -8.08
N GLY A 322 -15.37 -12.37 -6.89
CA GLY A 322 -15.98 -11.80 -5.69
C GLY A 322 -17.12 -12.61 -5.05
N ILE A 323 -17.46 -13.80 -5.55
CA ILE A 323 -18.47 -14.64 -4.90
C ILE A 323 -17.94 -15.26 -3.60
N GLN A 324 -18.75 -15.15 -2.53
CA GLN A 324 -18.61 -15.90 -1.29
C GLN A 324 -18.69 -17.41 -1.57
N ILE A 325 -17.62 -18.12 -1.20
CA ILE A 325 -17.48 -19.56 -1.36
C ILE A 325 -18.09 -20.27 -0.14
N MET A 326 -17.72 -19.82 1.06
CA MET A 326 -18.15 -20.35 2.36
C MET A 326 -17.95 -19.30 3.46
N ASP A 327 -18.59 -19.48 4.62
CA ASP A 327 -18.23 -18.81 5.86
C ASP A 327 -17.45 -19.77 6.77
N ILE A 328 -16.58 -19.22 7.62
CA ILE A 328 -15.89 -19.94 8.69
C ILE A 328 -16.28 -19.31 10.03
N VAL A 329 -16.64 -20.15 10.99
CA VAL A 329 -17.15 -19.73 12.31
C VAL A 329 -16.33 -20.42 13.41
N PRO A 330 -15.57 -19.69 14.24
CA PRO A 330 -14.83 -20.27 15.36
C PRO A 330 -15.76 -20.96 16.38
N ASP A 331 -15.35 -22.12 16.91
CA ASP A 331 -16.05 -22.75 18.06
C ASP A 331 -15.73 -22.00 19.39
N THR A 332 -14.68 -21.18 19.43
CA THR A 332 -14.40 -20.21 20.51
C THR A 332 -15.24 -18.96 20.30
N VAL A 333 -16.36 -18.87 21.03
CA VAL A 333 -17.30 -17.76 20.91
C VAL A 333 -17.23 -16.87 22.15
N ASP A 334 -16.69 -15.67 21.99
CA ASP A 334 -16.66 -14.67 23.06
C ASP A 334 -18.08 -14.18 23.36
N LEU A 335 -18.43 -14.20 24.65
CA LEU A 335 -19.79 -13.93 25.13
C LEU A 335 -19.90 -12.48 25.61
N ILE A 336 -20.29 -11.61 24.68
CA ILE A 336 -20.63 -10.22 24.98
C ILE A 336 -22.06 -10.10 25.51
N ILE A 337 -22.32 -9.07 26.32
CA ILE A 337 -23.66 -8.74 26.81
C ILE A 337 -24.17 -7.54 26.02
N GLU A 338 -25.27 -7.73 25.30
CA GLU A 338 -25.97 -6.65 24.60
C GLU A 338 -27.08 -6.06 25.50
N ALA A 339 -26.93 -4.80 25.88
CA ALA A 339 -27.79 -4.09 26.82
C ALA A 339 -28.52 -2.91 26.16
N GLN A 340 -29.80 -2.74 26.48
CA GLN A 340 -30.68 -1.72 25.91
C GLN A 340 -30.70 -0.46 26.79
N ILE A 341 -29.89 0.54 26.43
CA ILE A 341 -29.79 1.80 27.19
C ILE A 341 -30.98 2.71 26.87
N SER A 342 -31.61 3.24 27.93
CA SER A 342 -32.65 4.27 27.82
C SER A 342 -32.11 5.57 27.17
N PRO A 343 -32.82 6.17 26.20
CA PRO A 343 -32.47 7.49 25.64
C PRO A 343 -32.44 8.65 26.65
N VAL A 344 -32.87 8.44 27.90
CA VAL A 344 -32.74 9.41 29.01
C VAL A 344 -31.36 9.33 29.69
N ASP A 345 -30.65 8.22 29.53
CA ASP A 345 -29.40 7.91 30.23
C ASP A 345 -28.17 7.91 29.31
N ILE A 346 -28.37 7.94 27.98
CA ILE A 346 -27.33 7.84 26.95
C ILE A 346 -26.22 8.90 27.10
N ASP A 347 -26.58 10.16 27.41
CA ASP A 347 -25.64 11.28 27.60
C ASP A 347 -24.62 11.07 28.73
N ARG A 348 -24.77 10.01 29.52
CA ARG A 348 -23.93 9.68 30.69
C ARG A 348 -23.20 8.34 30.57
N VAL A 349 -23.46 7.57 29.51
CA VAL A 349 -22.80 6.28 29.25
C VAL A 349 -21.80 6.45 28.12
N PHE A 350 -20.56 6.02 28.37
CA PHE A 350 -19.44 6.15 27.45
C PHE A 350 -18.68 4.83 27.39
N THR A 351 -17.95 4.60 26.30
CA THR A 351 -17.01 3.47 26.20
C THR A 351 -15.94 3.54 27.29
N GLY A 352 -15.49 2.39 27.76
CA GLY A 352 -14.59 2.26 28.90
C GLY A 352 -15.26 2.38 30.28
N LYS A 353 -16.57 2.68 30.38
CA LYS A 353 -17.29 2.67 31.67
C LYS A 353 -17.47 1.25 32.20
N LEU A 354 -17.24 1.06 33.49
CA LEU A 354 -17.57 -0.17 34.20
C LEU A 354 -19.09 -0.31 34.39
N ALA A 355 -19.57 -1.55 34.35
CA ALA A 355 -20.95 -1.92 34.57
C ALA A 355 -21.04 -3.18 35.44
N ASP A 356 -22.08 -3.22 36.26
CA ASP A 356 -22.40 -4.31 37.17
C ASP A 356 -23.49 -5.18 36.56
N ILE A 357 -23.16 -6.43 36.21
CA ILE A 357 -24.09 -7.37 35.55
C ILE A 357 -24.65 -8.37 36.55
N ARG A 358 -25.96 -8.60 36.47
CA ARG A 358 -26.70 -9.63 37.22
C ARG A 358 -27.48 -10.51 36.28
N PHE A 359 -27.07 -11.76 36.14
CA PHE A 359 -27.77 -12.75 35.33
C PHE A 359 -29.01 -13.26 36.06
N SER A 360 -30.20 -12.87 35.61
CA SER A 360 -31.47 -13.15 36.30
C SER A 360 -31.89 -14.63 36.23
N SER A 361 -31.17 -15.44 35.45
CA SER A 361 -31.31 -16.91 35.43
C SER A 361 -30.63 -17.63 36.61
N PHE A 362 -29.78 -16.96 37.40
CA PHE A 362 -29.15 -17.53 38.59
C PHE A 362 -29.89 -17.13 39.88
N LYS A 363 -29.62 -17.84 40.98
CA LYS A 363 -30.31 -17.62 42.27
C LYS A 363 -29.87 -16.28 42.88
N ALA A 364 -30.74 -15.28 42.84
CA ALA A 364 -30.46 -13.90 43.25
C ALA A 364 -29.90 -13.74 44.70
N ALA A 365 -30.15 -14.69 45.60
CA ALA A 365 -29.63 -14.67 46.97
C ALA A 365 -28.16 -15.12 47.11
N THR A 366 -27.56 -15.73 46.08
CA THR A 366 -26.21 -16.34 46.11
C THR A 366 -25.38 -16.06 44.85
N THR A 367 -25.86 -15.19 43.96
CA THR A 367 -25.15 -14.87 42.70
C THR A 367 -24.33 -13.59 42.91
N PRO A 368 -23.00 -13.60 42.72
CA PRO A 368 -22.20 -12.38 42.77
C PRO A 368 -22.56 -11.43 41.62
N VAL A 369 -22.34 -10.13 41.83
CA VAL A 369 -22.38 -9.14 40.76
C VAL A 369 -21.13 -9.32 39.90
N ILE A 370 -21.29 -9.48 38.59
CA ILE A 370 -20.19 -9.73 37.67
C ILE A 370 -19.79 -8.42 36.99
N GLN A 371 -18.52 -8.07 37.05
CA GLN A 371 -18.00 -6.81 36.53
C GLN A 371 -17.72 -6.89 35.01
N ALA A 372 -18.24 -5.92 34.27
CA ALA A 372 -18.06 -5.77 32.83
C ALA A 372 -17.64 -4.34 32.47
N GLN A 373 -17.22 -4.13 31.23
CA GLN A 373 -16.88 -2.81 30.69
C GLN A 373 -17.63 -2.56 29.37
N VAL A 374 -18.13 -1.34 29.18
CA VAL A 374 -18.76 -0.91 27.93
C VAL A 374 -17.71 -0.79 26.84
N VAL A 375 -17.72 -1.69 25.86
CA VAL A 375 -16.81 -1.67 24.71
C VAL A 375 -17.38 -0.83 23.58
N HIS A 376 -18.69 -0.94 23.31
CA HIS A 376 -19.35 -0.24 22.21
C HIS A 376 -20.74 0.27 22.61
N ILE A 377 -21.20 1.32 21.92
CA ILE A 377 -22.54 1.91 22.03
C ILE A 377 -22.98 2.30 20.61
N SER A 378 -24.22 2.00 20.21
CA SER A 378 -24.75 2.39 18.91
C SER A 378 -24.80 3.92 18.76
N ALA A 379 -24.38 4.42 17.60
CA ALA A 379 -24.50 5.84 17.27
C ALA A 379 -25.96 6.24 16.98
N ASP A 380 -26.79 5.25 16.62
CA ASP A 380 -28.20 5.37 16.29
C ASP A 380 -29.11 4.79 17.39
N ARG A 381 -30.33 5.30 17.42
CA ARG A 381 -31.39 4.93 18.38
C ARG A 381 -32.32 3.91 17.73
N LEU A 382 -32.17 2.65 18.13
CA LEU A 382 -33.01 1.53 17.70
C LEU A 382 -34.38 1.55 18.37
N ILE A 383 -35.30 0.73 17.85
CA ILE A 383 -36.64 0.52 18.42
C ILE A 383 -36.80 -0.97 18.71
N ASN A 384 -37.28 -1.32 19.90
CA ASN A 384 -37.52 -2.69 20.30
C ASN A 384 -38.85 -3.18 19.68
N GLU A 385 -38.78 -4.12 18.73
CA GLU A 385 -39.92 -4.57 17.92
C GLU A 385 -41.09 -5.14 18.75
N GLN A 386 -40.83 -5.66 19.95
CA GLN A 386 -41.85 -6.27 20.81
C GLN A 386 -42.57 -5.26 21.71
N THR A 387 -41.92 -4.13 22.04
CA THR A 387 -42.42 -3.15 23.03
C THR A 387 -42.65 -1.76 22.46
N GLY A 388 -42.15 -1.47 21.26
CA GLY A 388 -42.13 -0.13 20.66
C GLY A 388 -41.20 0.87 21.38
N ALA A 389 -40.50 0.44 22.43
CA ALA A 389 -39.62 1.31 23.21
C ALA A 389 -38.32 1.62 22.43
N PRO A 390 -37.91 2.89 22.33
CA PRO A 390 -36.63 3.26 21.73
C PRO A 390 -35.48 3.04 22.72
N TYR A 391 -34.34 2.57 22.22
CA TYR A 391 -33.13 2.30 23.02
C TYR A 391 -31.85 2.56 22.20
N PHE A 392 -30.72 2.63 22.89
CA PHE A 392 -29.39 2.54 22.29
C PHE A 392 -28.76 1.19 22.65
N LEU A 393 -28.16 0.50 21.69
CA LEU A 393 -27.56 -0.81 21.89
C LEU A 393 -26.14 -0.66 22.39
N SER A 394 -25.85 -1.14 23.60
CA SER A 394 -24.49 -1.19 24.13
C SER A 394 -23.99 -2.62 24.23
N ARG A 395 -22.74 -2.84 23.84
CA ARG A 395 -22.02 -4.10 24.01
C ARG A 395 -21.06 -3.97 25.17
N LEU A 396 -21.15 -4.92 26.09
CA LEU A 396 -20.28 -5.01 27.25
C LEU A 396 -19.51 -6.31 27.23
N GLU A 397 -18.22 -6.22 27.50
CA GLU A 397 -17.32 -7.36 27.66
C GLU A 397 -17.05 -7.59 29.15
N LEU A 398 -16.84 -8.84 29.55
CA LEU A 398 -16.49 -9.21 30.91
C LEU A 398 -15.05 -8.79 31.21
N THR A 399 -14.84 -8.08 32.32
CA THR A 399 -13.48 -7.74 32.78
C THR A 399 -12.74 -8.99 33.27
N GLU A 400 -11.40 -8.96 33.36
CA GLU A 400 -10.60 -10.06 33.92
C GLU A 400 -11.12 -10.50 35.31
N THR A 401 -11.50 -9.53 36.15
CA THR A 401 -12.12 -9.75 37.47
C THR A 401 -13.50 -10.43 37.35
N GLY A 402 -14.34 -10.01 36.40
CA GLY A 402 -15.63 -10.65 36.12
C GLY A 402 -15.50 -12.09 35.61
N TYR A 403 -14.56 -12.33 34.68
CA TYR A 403 -14.24 -13.68 34.18
C TYR A 403 -13.72 -14.60 35.30
N GLN A 404 -12.89 -14.09 36.22
CA GLN A 404 -12.42 -14.87 37.36
C GLN A 404 -13.57 -15.19 38.33
N MET A 405 -14.43 -14.23 38.66
CA MET A 405 -15.59 -14.46 39.54
C MET A 405 -16.56 -15.51 38.96
N LEU A 406 -16.79 -15.53 37.64
CA LEU A 406 -17.60 -16.56 36.97
C LEU A 406 -16.99 -17.96 37.13
N LYS A 407 -15.66 -18.09 36.95
CA LYS A 407 -14.93 -19.35 37.12
C LYS A 407 -14.96 -19.84 38.57
N ASP A 408 -14.69 -18.95 39.53
CA ASP A 408 -14.66 -19.27 40.96
C ASP A 408 -16.03 -19.77 41.47
N HIS A 409 -17.13 -19.25 40.91
CA HIS A 409 -18.50 -19.64 41.25
C HIS A 409 -19.08 -20.71 40.31
N GLN A 410 -18.29 -21.23 39.36
CA GLN A 410 -18.67 -22.27 38.40
C GLN A 410 -19.93 -21.92 37.57
N LEU A 411 -20.11 -20.63 37.25
CA LEU A 411 -21.25 -20.11 36.52
C LEU A 411 -21.01 -20.18 35.01
N VAL A 412 -21.76 -21.06 34.32
CA VAL A 412 -21.72 -21.18 32.87
C VAL A 412 -22.74 -20.22 32.24
N LEU A 413 -22.24 -19.25 31.45
CA LEU A 413 -23.08 -18.39 30.63
C LEU A 413 -23.49 -19.10 29.34
N VAL A 414 -24.67 -18.75 28.82
CA VAL A 414 -25.25 -19.35 27.61
C VAL A 414 -25.88 -18.23 26.77
N PRO A 415 -25.72 -18.21 25.44
CA PRO A 415 -26.41 -17.25 24.57
C PRO A 415 -27.93 -17.28 24.77
N GLY A 416 -28.56 -16.11 24.77
CA GLY A 416 -29.98 -15.94 25.07
C GLY A 416 -30.29 -15.79 26.57
N MET A 417 -29.30 -15.89 27.47
CA MET A 417 -29.51 -15.67 28.91
C MET A 417 -29.80 -14.19 29.23
N PRO A 418 -30.93 -13.86 29.89
CA PRO A 418 -31.24 -12.49 30.28
C PRO A 418 -30.32 -11.97 31.39
N ALA A 419 -29.96 -10.70 31.29
CA ALA A 419 -29.07 -9.99 32.20
C ALA A 419 -29.62 -8.60 32.55
N GLU A 420 -29.57 -8.23 33.83
CA GLU A 420 -29.76 -6.85 34.27
C GLU A 420 -28.38 -6.18 34.31
N VAL A 421 -28.20 -5.10 33.55
CA VAL A 421 -26.93 -4.36 33.46
C VAL A 421 -27.09 -3.00 34.13
N LEU A 422 -26.26 -2.72 35.13
CA LEU A 422 -26.21 -1.46 35.86
C LEU A 422 -24.92 -0.71 35.47
N ILE A 423 -25.01 0.15 34.47
CA ILE A 423 -23.84 0.87 33.93
C ILE A 423 -23.53 2.09 34.82
N ASN A 424 -22.28 2.24 35.27
CA ASN A 424 -21.89 3.33 36.16
C ASN A 424 -21.82 4.68 35.42
N THR A 425 -22.89 5.48 35.55
CA THR A 425 -22.98 6.83 34.97
C THR A 425 -22.27 7.92 35.78
N GLY A 426 -21.49 7.54 36.79
CA GLY A 426 -20.73 8.43 37.66
C GLY A 426 -21.52 8.95 38.87
N GLN A 427 -20.96 9.96 39.52
CA GLN A 427 -21.51 10.58 40.72
C GLN A 427 -22.30 11.84 40.35
N ARG A 428 -23.50 11.98 40.92
CA ARG A 428 -24.39 13.15 40.81
C ARG A 428 -24.72 13.68 42.19
N THR A 429 -25.00 14.97 42.33
CA THR A 429 -25.44 15.52 43.63
C THR A 429 -26.97 15.51 43.74
N LEU A 430 -27.52 15.53 44.96
CA LEU A 430 -28.98 15.54 45.17
C LEU A 430 -29.62 16.77 44.51
N LEU A 431 -28.96 17.92 44.61
CA LEU A 431 -29.37 19.17 43.97
C LEU A 431 -29.42 19.02 42.45
N GLN A 432 -28.36 18.46 41.84
CA GLN A 432 -28.27 18.26 40.39
C GLN A 432 -29.43 17.40 39.86
N TYR A 433 -29.78 16.30 40.55
CA TYR A 433 -30.91 15.45 40.17
C TYR A 433 -32.26 16.18 40.19
N LEU A 434 -32.47 17.07 41.16
CA LEU A 434 -33.71 17.86 41.30
C LEU A 434 -33.77 19.04 40.30
N THR A 435 -32.64 19.65 39.94
CA THR A 435 -32.62 20.80 39.02
C THR A 435 -32.59 20.41 37.55
N GLN A 436 -32.01 19.26 37.19
CA GLN A 436 -31.80 18.85 35.78
C GLN A 436 -33.08 18.83 34.92
N PRO A 437 -34.27 18.40 35.40
CA PRO A 437 -35.50 18.49 34.62
C PRO A 437 -35.89 19.94 34.29
N ILE A 438 -35.68 20.86 35.23
CA ILE A 438 -36.04 22.28 35.13
C ILE A 438 -35.07 23.00 34.18
N THR A 439 -33.76 22.72 34.27
CA THR A 439 -32.78 23.27 33.32
C THR A 439 -33.01 22.76 31.91
N ASN A 440 -33.40 21.49 31.75
CA ASN A 440 -33.65 20.89 30.43
C ASN A 440 -34.94 21.40 29.77
N THR A 441 -35.99 21.72 30.53
CA THR A 441 -37.18 22.37 29.97
C THR A 441 -36.92 23.84 29.65
N LEU A 442 -36.25 24.58 30.53
CA LEU A 442 -35.87 25.98 30.27
C LEU A 442 -34.97 26.10 29.04
N ALA A 443 -33.95 25.24 28.89
CA ALA A 443 -33.08 25.22 27.72
C ALA A 443 -33.85 24.94 26.42
N ARG A 444 -34.87 24.05 26.45
CA ARG A 444 -35.74 23.81 25.29
C ARG A 444 -36.62 25.01 24.94
N SER A 445 -37.10 25.77 25.93
CA SER A 445 -37.84 27.03 25.69
C SER A 445 -36.96 28.23 25.30
N PHE A 446 -35.64 28.05 25.20
CA PHE A 446 -34.70 29.04 24.63
C PHE A 446 -34.17 28.61 23.25
N ILE A 447 -34.80 27.61 22.62
CA ILE A 447 -34.53 27.18 21.24
C ILE A 447 -35.88 27.21 20.48
N GLU A 448 -36.39 28.41 20.25
CA GLU A 448 -37.60 28.67 19.46
C GLU A 448 -37.42 29.98 18.69
N ASP A 449 -37.20 29.85 17.37
CA ASP A 449 -37.07 30.89 16.34
C ASP A 449 -37.45 30.23 14.99
#